data_AF-A0A956L2H9-F1
#
_entry.id   AF-A0A956L2H9-F1
#
_cell.length_a   1.000
_cell.length_b   1.000
_cell.length_c   1.000
_cell.angle_alpha   90.00
_cell.angle_beta   90.00
_cell.angle_gamma   90.00
#
_symmetry.space_group_name_H-M   'P 1'
#
loop_
_entity.id
_entity.type
_entity.pdbx_description
1 polymer ?
#
loop_
_entity_poly.entity_id
_entity_poly.type
_entity_poly.pdbx_seq_one_letter_code
_entity_poly.pdbx_strand_id
1 'polypeptide(L)'
;MIFVSGTKRSGTSMWMQVMQAAGIPILGKAFPRNWGTGPLRDANPDGFYETLLRNGVYYSTNPHPRTGKYFLPEHVVGYAVKVFVPGVIRSERAYIEYVLANIREWREYEASINRLYAMEDQARQEQRTKGVEVEDPFNFPPAMEWWMENFALVRDISLRRYPAILQTYDQVLEDPARAIERVLRQIGHGDVEAGVAAVKPQNRTQTRPESESVEPKLAQVFDDLYAAIAEGKGIANTLLKTLNDTNQALLPELTRLQTRVAQSQMRRHAKAGKKVQPIEIEGLPEV
;
A
#
# COMPACT_ATOMS: atom_id res chain seq x y z
N MET A 1 -1.40 13.09 11.16
CA MET A 1 -1.85 11.72 10.82
C MET A 1 -0.67 10.77 10.70
N ILE A 2 -0.88 9.54 11.14
CA ILE A 2 0.05 8.42 10.96
C ILE A 2 -0.36 7.68 9.67
N PHE A 3 0.47 7.75 8.64
CA PHE A 3 0.21 7.08 7.37
C PHE A 3 0.73 5.65 7.42
N VAL A 4 -0.17 4.68 7.32
CA VAL A 4 0.18 3.27 7.11
C VAL A 4 0.29 3.03 5.60
N SER A 5 1.52 2.80 5.13
CA SER A 5 1.88 2.77 3.72
C SER A 5 2.71 1.55 3.34
N GLY A 6 2.79 1.31 2.04
CA GLY A 6 3.43 0.18 1.40
C GLY A 6 2.73 -0.13 0.09
N THR A 7 3.31 -1.07 -0.66
CA THR A 7 2.68 -1.57 -1.87
C THR A 7 1.39 -2.34 -1.55
N LYS A 8 0.57 -2.63 -2.56
CA LYS A 8 -0.55 -3.56 -2.35
C LYS A 8 -0.03 -4.87 -1.76
N ARG A 9 -0.83 -5.55 -0.94
CA ARG A 9 -0.46 -6.87 -0.38
C ARG A 9 0.80 -6.86 0.49
N SER A 10 1.30 -5.69 0.91
CA SER A 10 2.47 -5.58 1.78
C SER A 10 2.17 -5.68 3.27
N GLY A 11 0.92 -5.96 3.68
CA GLY A 11 0.54 -6.01 5.09
C GLY A 11 0.03 -4.69 5.66
N THR A 12 -0.25 -3.67 4.83
CA THR A 12 -0.84 -2.40 5.30
C THR A 12 -2.19 -2.57 5.99
N SER A 13 -3.04 -3.50 5.54
CA SER A 13 -4.31 -3.81 6.23
C SER A 13 -4.10 -4.48 7.58
N MET A 14 -3.07 -5.33 7.72
CA MET A 14 -2.68 -5.92 9.00
C MET A 14 -2.23 -4.81 9.96
N TRP A 15 -1.44 -3.84 9.49
CA TRP A 15 -1.06 -2.69 10.32
C TRP A 15 -2.25 -1.82 10.74
N MET A 16 -3.27 -1.64 9.90
CA MET A 16 -4.49 -0.96 10.33
C MET A 16 -5.21 -1.71 11.47
N GLN A 17 -5.23 -3.05 11.42
CA GLN A 17 -5.77 -3.88 12.51
C GLN A 17 -4.93 -3.76 13.78
N VAL A 18 -3.59 -3.79 13.65
CA VAL A 18 -2.66 -3.59 14.78
C VAL A 18 -2.87 -2.23 15.42
N MET A 19 -2.94 -1.16 14.63
CA MET A 19 -3.18 0.21 15.13
C MET A 19 -4.51 0.29 15.87
N GLN A 20 -5.58 -0.26 15.27
CA GLN A 20 -6.90 -0.27 15.90
C GLN A 20 -6.90 -1.07 17.22
N ALA A 21 -6.30 -2.25 17.24
CA ALA A 21 -6.22 -3.11 18.43
C ALA A 21 -5.38 -2.46 19.54
N ALA A 22 -4.30 -1.77 19.16
CA ALA A 22 -3.47 -1.00 20.08
C ALA A 22 -4.16 0.28 20.62
N GLY A 23 -5.40 0.57 20.23
CA GLY A 23 -6.15 1.74 20.69
C GLY A 23 -5.81 3.04 19.97
N ILE A 24 -5.09 2.99 18.84
CA ILE A 24 -4.83 4.15 18.00
C ILE A 24 -6.10 4.48 17.20
N PRO A 25 -6.59 5.73 17.21
CA PRO A 25 -7.75 6.11 16.42
C PRO A 25 -7.44 5.93 14.92
N ILE A 26 -8.38 5.32 14.18
CA ILE A 26 -8.19 5.03 12.75
C ILE A 26 -9.19 5.77 11.88
N LEU A 27 -8.80 6.08 10.64
CA LEU A 27 -9.72 6.46 9.57
C LEU A 27 -9.93 5.29 8.60
N GLY A 28 -11.18 4.85 8.48
CA GLY A 28 -11.61 3.71 7.67
C GLY A 28 -12.12 2.54 8.50
N LYS A 29 -12.69 1.54 7.82
CA LYS A 29 -13.16 0.27 8.41
C LYS A 29 -12.75 -0.92 7.56
N ALA A 30 -12.72 -2.10 8.16
CA ALA A 30 -12.35 -3.36 7.50
C ALA A 30 -12.98 -3.53 6.10
N PHE A 31 -14.29 -3.33 5.95
CA PHE A 31 -14.99 -3.45 4.67
C PHE A 31 -15.77 -2.18 4.36
N PRO A 32 -15.16 -1.17 3.72
CA PRO A 32 -15.78 0.13 3.48
C PRO A 32 -16.90 0.08 2.42
N ARG A 33 -17.05 -1.06 1.73
CA ARG A 33 -18.04 -1.34 0.68
C ARG A 33 -18.48 -2.81 0.75
N ASN A 34 -19.09 -3.31 -0.32
CA ASN A 34 -19.33 -4.74 -0.55
C ASN A 34 -18.06 -5.60 -0.69
N TRP A 35 -16.87 -5.11 -0.31
CA TRP A 35 -15.61 -5.85 -0.35
C TRP A 35 -15.54 -7.02 0.64
N GLY A 36 -16.52 -7.12 1.55
CA GLY A 36 -16.76 -8.33 2.36
C GLY A 36 -17.47 -9.46 1.61
N THR A 37 -17.66 -9.34 0.30
CA THR A 37 -18.31 -10.35 -0.56
C THR A 37 -17.39 -10.75 -1.71
N GLY A 38 -17.42 -12.04 -2.08
CA GLY A 38 -16.70 -12.57 -3.25
C GLY A 38 -15.17 -12.67 -3.07
N PRO A 39 -14.41 -12.80 -4.19
CA PRO A 39 -12.98 -13.14 -4.19
C PRO A 39 -12.06 -12.18 -3.43
N LEU A 40 -12.50 -10.93 -3.23
CA LEU A 40 -11.75 -9.95 -2.43
C LEU A 40 -11.68 -10.35 -0.95
N ARG A 41 -12.75 -10.93 -0.39
CA ARG A 41 -12.72 -11.42 1.00
C ARG A 41 -11.77 -12.61 1.13
N ASP A 42 -11.73 -13.50 0.13
CA ASP A 42 -10.82 -14.65 0.14
C ASP A 42 -9.35 -14.20 0.06
N ALA A 43 -9.09 -13.09 -0.64
CA ALA A 43 -7.76 -12.49 -0.70
C ALA A 43 -7.37 -11.78 0.60
N ASN A 44 -8.33 -11.29 1.41
CA ASN A 44 -8.07 -10.62 2.67
C ASN A 44 -9.28 -10.75 3.63
N PRO A 45 -9.30 -11.81 4.47
CA PRO A 45 -10.47 -12.17 5.26
C PRO A 45 -10.82 -11.16 6.35
N ASP A 46 -9.84 -10.36 6.77
CA ASP A 46 -9.95 -9.40 7.87
C ASP A 46 -10.17 -7.96 7.39
N GLY A 47 -10.34 -7.75 6.09
CA GLY A 47 -10.70 -6.46 5.50
C GLY A 47 -9.52 -5.56 5.16
N PHE A 48 -9.82 -4.55 4.35
CA PHE A 48 -8.83 -3.77 3.60
C PHE A 48 -8.64 -2.33 4.10
N TYR A 49 -9.57 -1.77 4.89
CA TYR A 49 -9.42 -0.47 5.57
C TYR A 49 -9.19 0.78 4.68
N GLU A 50 -9.41 0.71 3.36
CA GLU A 50 -9.23 1.88 2.51
C GLU A 50 -10.36 2.90 2.61
N THR A 51 -10.00 4.17 2.57
CA THR A 51 -10.90 5.31 2.31
C THR A 51 -10.51 5.98 0.99
N LEU A 52 -11.13 7.11 0.65
CA LEU A 52 -10.66 7.96 -0.44
C LEU A 52 -9.18 8.38 -0.25
N LEU A 53 -8.73 8.50 1.00
CA LEU A 53 -7.38 8.94 1.37
C LEU A 53 -6.29 7.93 0.99
N ARG A 54 -6.65 6.73 0.52
CA ARG A 54 -5.68 5.79 -0.08
C ARG A 54 -4.85 6.41 -1.22
N ASN A 55 -5.41 7.44 -1.87
CA ASN A 55 -4.81 8.20 -2.96
C ASN A 55 -4.06 9.47 -2.49
N GLY A 56 -3.99 9.72 -1.19
CA GLY A 56 -3.37 10.88 -0.56
C GLY A 56 -4.37 11.87 0.06
N VAL A 57 -3.86 12.84 0.81
CA VAL A 57 -4.59 13.97 1.42
C VAL A 57 -4.15 15.27 0.76
N TYR A 58 -4.93 15.75 -0.20
CA TYR A 58 -4.63 16.93 -1.03
C TYR A 58 -5.92 17.42 -1.70
N TYR A 59 -5.86 18.50 -2.48
CA TYR A 59 -7.03 19.18 -3.08
C TYR A 59 -8.09 18.28 -3.76
N SER A 60 -7.72 17.09 -4.26
CA SER A 60 -8.67 16.18 -4.92
C SER A 60 -9.39 15.21 -3.97
N THR A 61 -8.90 15.06 -2.74
CA THR A 61 -9.42 14.13 -1.72
C THR A 61 -9.83 14.82 -0.42
N ASN A 62 -9.33 16.04 -0.17
CA ASN A 62 -9.72 16.92 0.92
C ASN A 62 -9.80 18.37 0.40
N PRO A 63 -11.00 18.97 0.28
CA PRO A 63 -12.29 18.47 0.76
C PRO A 63 -12.81 17.23 0.00
N HIS A 64 -13.70 16.48 0.65
CA HIS A 64 -14.33 15.31 0.05
C HIS A 64 -15.09 15.71 -1.23
N PRO A 65 -14.79 15.12 -2.40
CA PRO A 65 -15.19 15.63 -3.72
C PRO A 65 -16.69 15.55 -4.03
N ARG A 66 -17.50 15.06 -3.09
CA ARG A 66 -18.96 14.93 -3.21
C ARG A 66 -19.71 15.67 -2.11
N THR A 67 -19.29 15.51 -0.86
CA THR A 67 -19.96 16.07 0.31
C THR A 67 -19.40 17.43 0.69
N GLY A 68 -18.23 17.82 0.18
CA GLY A 68 -17.54 19.05 0.56
C GLY A 68 -16.93 19.01 1.96
N LYS A 69 -17.07 17.90 2.71
CA LYS A 69 -16.49 17.75 4.05
C LYS A 69 -14.99 18.00 3.99
N TYR A 70 -14.52 18.91 4.83
CA TYR A 70 -13.13 19.34 4.88
C TYR A 70 -12.61 19.17 6.31
N PHE A 71 -11.37 18.74 6.44
CA PHE A 71 -10.70 18.66 7.74
C PHE A 71 -9.29 19.26 7.66
N LEU A 72 -8.88 19.92 8.74
CA LEU A 72 -7.57 20.52 8.91
C LEU A 72 -6.59 19.51 9.53
N PRO A 73 -5.27 19.69 9.38
CA PRO A 73 -4.27 18.80 9.97
C PRO A 73 -4.45 18.57 11.48
N GLU A 74 -4.79 19.62 12.23
CA GLU A 74 -5.01 19.60 13.68
C GLU A 74 -6.17 18.71 14.11
N HIS A 75 -7.18 18.50 13.26
CA HIS A 75 -8.31 17.63 13.58
C HIS A 75 -7.93 16.14 13.54
N VAL A 76 -6.83 15.79 12.87
CA VAL A 76 -6.48 14.39 12.56
C VAL A 76 -5.06 14.03 13.04
N VAL A 77 -4.55 14.74 14.04
CA VAL A 77 -3.32 14.38 14.76
C VAL A 77 -3.52 13.05 15.48
N GLY A 78 -2.52 12.15 15.41
CA GLY A 78 -2.61 10.82 16.03
C GLY A 78 -3.51 9.81 15.32
N TYR A 79 -4.30 10.21 14.32
CA TYR A 79 -5.13 9.27 13.54
C TYR A 79 -4.28 8.46 12.57
N ALA A 80 -4.41 7.14 12.62
CA ALA A 80 -3.84 6.23 11.64
C ALA A 80 -4.75 6.07 10.41
N VAL A 81 -4.15 6.11 9.21
CA VAL A 81 -4.88 5.96 7.95
C VAL A 81 -4.05 5.18 6.93
N LYS A 82 -4.70 4.31 6.18
CA LYS A 82 -4.05 3.58 5.09
C LYS A 82 -3.92 4.47 3.85
N VAL A 83 -2.68 4.72 3.42
CA VAL A 83 -2.34 5.53 2.25
C VAL A 83 -1.33 4.77 1.40
N PHE A 84 -1.65 4.45 0.14
CA PHE A 84 -0.68 3.79 -0.73
C PHE A 84 0.46 4.74 -1.10
N VAL A 85 1.59 4.19 -1.53
CA VAL A 85 2.79 4.98 -1.84
C VAL A 85 2.53 6.18 -2.75
N PRO A 86 1.80 6.06 -3.88
CA PRO A 86 1.48 7.22 -4.71
C PRO A 86 0.70 8.31 -3.96
N GLY A 87 -0.12 7.91 -2.99
CA GLY A 87 -0.87 8.83 -2.13
C GLY A 87 0.01 9.55 -1.12
N VAL A 88 1.01 8.88 -0.54
CA VAL A 88 1.98 9.54 0.37
C VAL A 88 2.69 10.68 -0.36
N ILE A 89 3.17 10.40 -1.58
CA ILE A 89 3.90 11.36 -2.42
C ILE A 89 3.02 12.58 -2.78
N ARG A 90 1.72 12.36 -3.05
CA ARG A 90 0.77 13.43 -3.40
C ARG A 90 0.25 14.21 -2.21
N SER A 91 0.34 13.65 -1.01
CA SER A 91 -0.26 14.26 0.18
C SER A 91 0.47 15.53 0.57
N GLU A 92 -0.28 16.52 1.04
CA GLU A 92 0.31 17.71 1.65
C GLU A 92 1.09 17.34 2.91
N ARG A 93 2.31 17.89 3.05
CA ARG A 93 3.24 17.53 4.13
C ARG A 93 2.67 17.80 5.53
N ALA A 94 1.75 18.77 5.66
CA ALA A 94 1.13 19.15 6.93
C ALA A 94 0.30 18.03 7.55
N TYR A 95 -0.28 17.14 6.75
CA TYR A 95 -1.06 16.00 7.26
C TYR A 95 -0.20 14.82 7.70
N ILE A 96 1.08 14.80 7.30
CA ILE A 96 2.01 13.69 7.59
C ILE A 96 2.71 13.96 8.92
N GLU A 97 2.32 13.21 9.93
CA GLU A 97 3.01 13.19 11.22
C GLU A 97 4.13 12.14 11.20
N TYR A 98 3.76 10.91 10.81
CA TYR A 98 4.67 9.79 10.61
C TYR A 98 4.21 8.95 9.41
N VAL A 99 5.16 8.30 8.73
CA VAL A 99 4.87 7.23 7.77
C VAL A 99 5.37 5.89 8.32
N LEU A 100 4.46 4.95 8.53
CA LEU A 100 4.77 3.55 8.76
C LEU A 100 4.74 2.81 7.42
N ALA A 101 5.92 2.49 6.90
CA ALA A 101 6.08 1.83 5.61
C ALA A 101 6.39 0.34 5.80
N ASN A 102 5.45 -0.52 5.39
CA ASN A 102 5.63 -1.96 5.40
C ASN A 102 5.93 -2.47 3.98
N ILE A 103 7.07 -3.14 3.82
CA ILE A 103 7.58 -3.57 2.52
C ILE A 103 7.62 -5.10 2.51
N ARG A 104 7.05 -5.72 1.48
CA ARG A 104 7.10 -7.17 1.29
C ARG A 104 8.21 -7.54 0.31
N GLU A 105 8.81 -8.70 0.45
CA GLU A 105 9.78 -9.22 -0.54
C GLU A 105 9.14 -9.28 -1.94
N TRP A 106 9.92 -8.99 -2.98
CA TRP A 106 9.36 -8.68 -4.30
C TRP A 106 8.78 -9.90 -5.02
N ARG A 107 9.38 -11.10 -4.86
CA ARG A 107 8.85 -12.35 -5.45
C ARG A 107 7.55 -12.76 -4.77
N GLU A 108 7.45 -12.59 -3.46
CA GLU A 108 6.21 -12.79 -2.73
C GLU A 108 5.13 -11.78 -3.06
N TYR A 109 5.51 -10.51 -3.22
CA TYR A 109 4.60 -9.48 -3.71
C TYR A 109 4.06 -9.88 -5.09
N GLU A 110 4.95 -10.24 -6.01
CA GLU A 110 4.59 -10.63 -7.37
C GLU A 110 3.65 -11.83 -7.38
N ALA A 111 4.00 -12.92 -6.71
CA ALA A 111 3.15 -14.09 -6.60
C ALA A 111 1.79 -13.75 -5.97
N SER A 112 1.76 -12.90 -4.95
CA SER A 112 0.50 -12.47 -4.33
C SER A 112 -0.36 -11.61 -5.26
N ILE A 113 0.23 -10.77 -6.10
CA ILE A 113 -0.50 -9.93 -7.05
C ILE A 113 -0.97 -10.76 -8.24
N ASN A 114 -0.15 -11.65 -8.77
CA ASN A 114 -0.55 -12.56 -9.85
C ASN A 114 -1.71 -13.46 -9.41
N ARG A 115 -1.69 -13.97 -8.17
CA ARG A 115 -2.84 -14.69 -7.60
C ARG A 115 -4.10 -13.83 -7.56
N LEU A 116 -3.99 -12.55 -7.18
CA LEU A 116 -5.13 -11.62 -7.19
C LEU A 116 -5.65 -11.41 -8.62
N TYR A 117 -4.77 -11.18 -9.59
CA TYR A 117 -5.17 -11.02 -10.99
C TYR A 117 -5.88 -12.26 -11.52
N ALA A 118 -5.40 -13.47 -11.20
CA ALA A 118 -6.05 -14.71 -11.58
C ALA A 118 -7.48 -14.83 -10.99
N MET A 119 -7.68 -14.43 -9.72
CA MET A 119 -9.01 -14.39 -9.12
C MET A 119 -9.94 -13.38 -9.82
N GLU A 120 -9.42 -12.20 -10.17
CA GLU A 120 -10.18 -11.20 -10.91
C GLU A 120 -10.49 -11.64 -12.35
N ASP A 121 -9.58 -12.36 -13.00
CA ASP A 121 -9.78 -12.96 -14.33
C ASP A 121 -10.87 -14.01 -14.32
N GLN A 122 -10.90 -14.88 -13.30
CA GLN A 122 -11.98 -15.85 -13.12
C GLN A 122 -13.33 -15.15 -12.98
N ALA A 123 -13.41 -14.11 -12.15
CA ALA A 123 -14.65 -13.33 -11.97
C ALA A 123 -15.09 -12.63 -13.27
N ARG A 124 -14.14 -12.13 -14.08
CA ARG A 124 -14.42 -11.59 -15.42
C ARG A 124 -14.94 -12.66 -16.37
N GLN A 125 -14.36 -13.85 -16.35
CA GLN A 125 -14.79 -14.97 -17.20
C GLN A 125 -16.23 -15.39 -16.87
N GLU A 126 -16.58 -15.44 -15.58
CA GLU A 126 -17.96 -15.70 -15.13
C GLU A 126 -18.96 -14.61 -15.56
N GLN A 127 -18.53 -13.37 -15.71
CA GLN A 127 -19.36 -12.29 -16.25
C GLN A 127 -19.54 -12.43 -17.77
N ARG A 128 -18.48 -12.82 -18.49
CA ARG A 128 -18.54 -13.07 -19.95
C ARG A 128 -19.46 -14.23 -20.29
N THR A 129 -19.44 -15.32 -19.51
CA THR A 129 -20.38 -16.45 -19.72
C THR A 129 -21.84 -16.04 -19.48
N LYS A 130 -22.08 -14.97 -18.72
CA LYS A 130 -23.41 -14.35 -18.52
C LYS A 130 -23.74 -13.29 -19.58
N GLY A 131 -22.94 -13.16 -20.63
CA GLY A 131 -23.16 -12.20 -21.73
C GLY A 131 -22.77 -10.75 -21.42
N VAL A 132 -22.04 -10.50 -20.33
CA VAL A 132 -21.54 -9.16 -20.00
C VAL A 132 -20.23 -8.91 -20.74
N GLU A 133 -20.16 -7.82 -21.52
CA GLU A 133 -18.90 -7.40 -22.15
C GLU A 133 -17.96 -6.82 -21.09
N VAL A 134 -16.81 -7.47 -20.88
CA VAL A 134 -15.79 -7.04 -19.93
C VAL A 134 -14.42 -7.03 -20.61
N GLU A 135 -13.82 -5.85 -20.72
CA GLU A 135 -12.49 -5.63 -21.31
C GLU A 135 -11.38 -6.06 -20.35
N ASP A 136 -10.35 -6.72 -20.88
CA ASP A 136 -9.18 -7.12 -20.10
C ASP A 136 -8.36 -5.90 -19.66
N PRO A 137 -8.01 -5.80 -18.37
CA PRO A 137 -7.12 -4.74 -17.91
C PRO A 137 -5.69 -5.00 -18.42
N PHE A 138 -5.00 -3.92 -18.79
CA PHE A 138 -3.54 -3.97 -18.81
C PHE A 138 -3.05 -3.79 -17.37
N ASN A 139 -2.51 -4.86 -16.80
CA ASN A 139 -1.92 -4.83 -15.46
C ASN A 139 -0.44 -4.41 -15.54
N PHE A 140 -0.01 -3.59 -14.59
CA PHE A 140 1.40 -3.26 -14.45
C PHE A 140 2.17 -4.54 -14.04
N PRO A 141 3.31 -4.87 -14.68
CA PRO A 141 4.11 -6.03 -14.28
C PRO A 141 4.45 -5.95 -12.78
N PRO A 142 4.07 -6.93 -11.94
CA PRO A 142 4.11 -6.76 -10.49
C PRO A 142 5.51 -6.43 -9.94
N ALA A 143 6.56 -7.10 -10.39
CA ALA A 143 7.91 -6.81 -9.93
C ALA A 143 8.34 -5.35 -10.26
N MET A 144 7.90 -4.80 -11.40
CA MET A 144 8.16 -3.41 -11.76
C MET A 144 7.28 -2.42 -10.97
N GLU A 145 6.04 -2.79 -10.64
CA GLU A 145 5.17 -1.98 -9.75
C GLU A 145 5.80 -1.91 -8.35
N TRP A 146 6.30 -3.04 -7.85
CA TRP A 146 7.02 -3.13 -6.59
C TRP A 146 8.22 -2.19 -6.55
N TRP A 147 9.06 -2.22 -7.59
CA TRP A 147 10.21 -1.34 -7.70
C TRP A 147 9.80 0.13 -7.71
N MET A 148 8.90 0.48 -8.62
CA MET A 148 8.45 1.84 -8.84
C MET A 148 7.91 2.47 -7.56
N GLU A 149 7.08 1.74 -6.82
CA GLU A 149 6.52 2.23 -5.56
C GLU A 149 7.61 2.32 -4.47
N ASN A 150 8.38 1.27 -4.20
CA ASN A 150 9.37 1.32 -3.12
C ASN A 150 10.49 2.33 -3.37
N PHE A 151 10.98 2.45 -4.61
CA PHE A 151 11.94 3.49 -4.98
C PHE A 151 11.35 4.89 -4.77
N ALA A 152 10.13 5.12 -5.23
CA ALA A 152 9.48 6.42 -5.09
C ALA A 152 9.26 6.79 -3.62
N LEU A 153 8.93 5.82 -2.76
CA LEU A 153 8.79 6.01 -1.31
C LEU A 153 10.13 6.39 -0.66
N VAL A 154 11.20 5.64 -0.94
CA VAL A 154 12.55 5.93 -0.41
C VAL A 154 13.03 7.32 -0.84
N ARG A 155 12.79 7.67 -2.10
CA ARG A 155 13.10 9.01 -2.64
C ARG A 155 12.29 10.09 -1.93
N ASP A 156 10.99 9.88 -1.75
CA ASP A 156 10.09 10.85 -1.11
C ASP A 156 10.48 11.13 0.35
N ILE A 157 10.78 10.07 1.12
CA ILE A 157 11.28 10.16 2.50
C ILE A 157 12.60 10.95 2.54
N SER A 158 13.54 10.61 1.66
CA SER A 158 14.85 11.27 1.57
C SER A 158 14.75 12.77 1.29
N LEU A 159 13.81 13.17 0.42
CA LEU A 159 13.65 14.56 -0.01
C LEU A 159 12.78 15.39 0.97
N ARG A 160 11.63 14.85 1.39
CA ARG A 160 10.65 15.58 2.21
C ARG A 160 10.88 15.46 3.72
N ARG A 161 11.75 14.53 4.13
CA ARG A 161 12.27 14.38 5.50
C ARG A 161 11.17 14.37 6.57
N TYR A 162 10.03 13.76 6.27
CA TYR A 162 9.06 13.43 7.33
C TYR A 162 9.56 12.24 8.14
N PRO A 163 9.19 12.15 9.43
CA PRO A 163 9.45 10.97 10.22
C PRO A 163 8.87 9.72 9.56
N ALA A 164 9.68 8.68 9.41
CA ALA A 164 9.25 7.42 8.81
C ALA A 164 9.88 6.22 9.51
N ILE A 165 9.11 5.14 9.62
CA ILE A 165 9.56 3.83 10.05
C ILE A 165 9.40 2.90 8.84
N LEU A 166 10.51 2.43 8.29
CA LEU A 166 10.51 1.40 7.27
C LEU A 166 10.77 0.05 7.93
N GLN A 167 10.06 -0.96 7.48
CA GLN A 167 10.24 -2.32 7.94
C GLN A 167 9.79 -3.32 6.90
N THR A 168 10.26 -4.55 7.04
CA THR A 168 9.86 -5.64 6.17
C THR A 168 8.66 -6.40 6.73
N TYR A 169 7.89 -7.01 5.84
CA TYR A 169 6.80 -7.91 6.20
C TYR A 169 7.33 -9.09 7.03
N ASP A 170 8.53 -9.59 6.71
CA ASP A 170 9.20 -10.65 7.47
C ASP A 170 9.48 -10.23 8.91
N GLN A 171 10.05 -9.04 9.15
CA GLN A 171 10.32 -8.56 10.52
C GLN A 171 9.07 -8.57 11.39
N VAL A 172 7.91 -8.19 10.84
CA VAL A 172 6.65 -8.13 11.60
C VAL A 172 6.11 -9.53 11.90
N LEU A 173 6.32 -10.49 11.01
CA LEU A 173 5.82 -11.86 11.20
C LEU A 173 6.75 -12.73 12.06
N GLU A 174 8.06 -12.50 11.97
CA GLU A 174 9.08 -13.24 12.73
C GLU A 174 9.10 -12.82 14.20
N ASP A 175 8.98 -11.52 14.48
CA ASP A 175 8.95 -10.97 15.84
C ASP A 175 7.93 -9.81 15.94
N PRO A 176 6.62 -10.14 16.01
CA PRO A 176 5.58 -9.14 16.10
C PRO A 176 5.74 -8.21 17.30
N ALA A 177 6.17 -8.75 18.45
CA ALA A 177 6.35 -8.00 19.69
C ALA A 177 7.35 -6.86 19.50
N ARG A 178 8.55 -7.17 18.99
CA ARG A 178 9.58 -6.17 18.74
C ARG A 178 9.17 -5.16 17.68
N ALA A 179 8.55 -5.61 16.59
CA ALA A 179 8.14 -4.73 15.51
C ALA A 179 7.08 -3.71 15.97
N ILE A 180 6.08 -4.17 16.71
CA ILE A 180 4.96 -3.35 17.19
C ILE A 180 5.41 -2.44 18.33
N GLU A 181 6.20 -2.94 19.28
CA GLU A 181 6.76 -2.12 20.35
C GLU A 181 7.57 -0.96 19.79
N ARG A 182 8.43 -1.19 18.79
CA ARG A 182 9.20 -0.13 18.12
C ARG A 182 8.29 0.95 17.55
N VAL A 183 7.20 0.57 16.89
CA VAL A 183 6.26 1.50 16.25
C VAL A 183 5.47 2.29 17.28
N LEU A 184 4.87 1.63 18.28
CA LEU A 184 4.07 2.29 19.31
C LEU A 184 4.93 3.17 20.23
N ARG A 185 6.18 2.79 20.50
CA ARG A 185 7.13 3.63 21.23
C ARG A 185 7.40 4.95 20.48
N GLN A 186 7.51 4.91 19.16
CA GLN A 186 7.68 6.12 18.34
C GLN A 186 6.42 7.00 18.34
N ILE A 187 5.24 6.38 18.33
CA ILE A 187 3.94 7.05 18.42
C ILE A 187 3.70 7.61 19.84
N GLY A 188 4.38 7.07 20.85
CA GLY A 188 4.35 7.53 22.24
C GLY A 188 3.17 6.99 23.06
N HIS A 189 2.30 6.18 22.47
CA HIS A 189 1.16 5.54 23.15
C HIS A 189 0.68 4.30 22.37
N GLY A 190 -0.19 3.52 23.00
CA GLY A 190 -0.83 2.33 22.44
C GLY A 190 -0.54 1.05 23.23
N ASP A 191 -1.44 0.08 23.11
CA ASP A 191 -1.33 -1.22 23.75
C ASP A 191 -0.54 -2.21 22.87
N VAL A 192 0.69 -2.52 23.30
CA VAL A 192 1.60 -3.44 22.58
C VAL A 192 1.04 -4.86 22.56
N GLU A 193 0.49 -5.36 23.67
CA GLU A 193 0.00 -6.73 23.77
C GLU A 193 -1.22 -6.93 22.86
N ALA A 194 -2.16 -5.99 22.89
CA ALA A 194 -3.32 -6.00 22.01
C ALA A 194 -2.91 -5.88 20.53
N GLY A 195 -1.92 -5.02 20.22
CA GLY A 195 -1.35 -4.90 18.88
C GLY A 195 -0.75 -6.23 18.39
N VAL A 196 0.04 -6.91 19.22
CA VAL A 196 0.64 -8.23 18.91
C VAL A 196 -0.44 -9.27 18.66
N ALA A 197 -1.47 -9.32 19.49
CA ALA A 197 -2.58 -10.26 19.34
C ALA A 197 -3.36 -10.09 18.02
N ALA A 198 -3.32 -8.90 17.41
CA ALA A 198 -3.96 -8.65 16.12
C ALA A 198 -3.17 -9.20 14.92
N VAL A 199 -1.89 -9.57 15.09
CA VAL A 199 -1.09 -10.16 14.02
C VAL A 199 -1.49 -11.61 13.79
N LYS A 200 -1.77 -11.95 12.52
CA LYS A 200 -2.19 -13.29 12.08
C LYS A 200 -1.21 -13.85 11.06
N PRO A 201 -0.07 -14.43 11.49
CA PRO A 201 0.96 -14.94 10.57
C PRO A 201 0.43 -15.98 9.57
N GLN A 202 -0.59 -16.75 9.96
CA GLN A 202 -1.27 -17.74 9.12
C GLN A 202 -1.92 -17.16 7.87
N ASN A 203 -2.14 -15.83 7.80
CA ASN A 203 -2.65 -15.17 6.60
C ASN A 203 -1.56 -14.96 5.52
N ARG A 204 -0.28 -15.27 5.80
CA ARG A 204 0.79 -15.30 4.80
C ARG A 204 0.56 -16.48 3.86
N THR A 205 0.38 -16.18 2.58
CA THR A 205 0.09 -17.20 1.56
C THR A 205 1.25 -17.49 0.62
N GLN A 206 2.30 -16.68 0.64
CA GLN A 206 3.49 -16.86 -0.20
C GLN A 206 4.71 -16.76 0.70
N THR A 207 5.68 -17.64 0.48
CA THR A 207 6.97 -17.64 1.18
C THR A 207 8.06 -17.88 0.15
N ARG A 208 8.79 -16.83 -0.21
CA ARG A 208 9.94 -16.82 -1.14
C ARG A 208 9.79 -17.74 -2.37
N PRO A 209 8.73 -17.56 -3.20
CA PRO A 209 8.63 -18.31 -4.45
C PRO A 209 9.76 -17.91 -5.40
N GLU A 210 10.09 -18.80 -6.34
CA GLU A 210 11.00 -18.46 -7.43
C GLU A 210 10.32 -17.50 -8.43
N SER A 211 11.12 -16.62 -9.05
CA SER A 211 10.67 -15.77 -10.13
C SER A 211 11.82 -15.44 -11.07
N GLU A 212 11.54 -15.51 -12.37
CA GLU A 212 12.42 -15.13 -13.47
C GLU A 212 11.87 -13.92 -14.25
N SER A 213 10.87 -13.21 -13.70
CA SER A 213 10.22 -12.08 -14.39
C SER A 213 11.10 -10.84 -14.51
N VAL A 214 12.24 -10.83 -13.81
CA VAL A 214 13.22 -9.76 -13.75
C VAL A 214 14.61 -10.33 -13.98
N GLU A 215 15.46 -9.61 -14.72
CA GLU A 215 16.83 -10.02 -14.94
C GLU A 215 17.63 -10.13 -13.63
N PRO A 216 18.58 -11.08 -13.49
CA PRO A 216 19.25 -11.34 -12.21
C PRO A 216 19.93 -10.12 -11.58
N LYS A 217 20.53 -9.26 -12.40
CA LYS A 217 21.19 -8.03 -11.92
C LYS A 217 20.19 -7.07 -11.28
N LEU A 218 19.01 -6.94 -11.87
CA LEU A 218 17.96 -6.06 -11.36
C LEU A 218 17.27 -6.68 -10.13
N ALA A 219 17.04 -8.00 -10.15
CA ALA A 219 16.56 -8.74 -8.98
C ALA A 219 17.46 -8.53 -7.76
N GLN A 220 18.79 -8.56 -7.94
CA GLN A 220 19.73 -8.27 -6.86
C GLN A 220 19.54 -6.88 -6.25
N VAL A 221 19.26 -5.85 -7.06
CA VAL A 221 18.99 -4.50 -6.54
C VAL A 221 17.71 -4.46 -5.70
N PHE A 222 16.69 -5.26 -6.06
CA PHE A 222 15.45 -5.36 -5.29
C PHE A 222 15.71 -6.07 -3.96
N ASP A 223 16.50 -7.15 -3.99
CA ASP A 223 16.92 -7.92 -2.83
C ASP A 223 17.77 -7.05 -1.86
N ASP A 224 18.70 -6.27 -2.39
CA ASP A 224 19.55 -5.34 -1.62
C ASP A 224 18.72 -4.26 -0.91
N LEU A 225 17.72 -3.69 -1.59
CA LEU A 225 16.79 -2.73 -0.98
C LEU A 225 16.05 -3.36 0.19
N TYR A 226 15.47 -4.55 -0.02
CA TYR A 226 14.72 -5.25 1.02
C TYR A 226 15.61 -5.60 2.22
N ALA A 227 16.82 -6.10 1.97
CA ALA A 227 17.80 -6.42 3.00
C ALA A 227 18.23 -5.18 3.81
N ALA A 228 18.46 -4.04 3.16
CA ALA A 228 18.81 -2.80 3.86
C ALA A 228 17.68 -2.30 4.79
N ILE A 229 16.42 -2.47 4.38
CA ILE A 229 15.26 -2.17 5.25
C ILE A 229 15.20 -3.16 6.43
N ALA A 230 15.43 -4.45 6.16
CA ALA A 230 15.45 -5.48 7.20
C ALA A 230 16.58 -5.28 8.23
N GLU A 231 17.71 -4.73 7.82
CA GLU A 231 18.81 -4.41 8.73
C GLU A 231 18.46 -3.26 9.68
N GLY A 232 17.61 -2.32 9.24
CA GLY A 232 17.10 -1.23 10.07
C GLY A 232 18.14 -0.17 10.46
N LYS A 233 19.29 -0.13 9.79
CA LYS A 233 20.39 0.83 10.03
C LYS A 233 20.37 2.04 9.08
N GLY A 234 19.30 2.17 8.29
CA GLY A 234 19.21 3.15 7.20
C GLY A 234 19.83 2.62 5.90
N ILE A 235 19.61 3.34 4.80
CA ILE A 235 20.10 2.95 3.47
C ILE A 235 21.42 3.67 3.21
N ALA A 236 22.50 2.90 2.99
CA ALA A 236 23.82 3.46 2.73
C ALA A 236 23.84 4.31 1.45
N ASN A 237 24.68 5.35 1.41
CA ASN A 237 24.82 6.25 0.25
C ASN A 237 25.20 5.50 -1.04
N THR A 238 26.02 4.45 -0.93
CA THR A 238 26.39 3.59 -2.07
C THR A 238 25.17 2.87 -2.63
N LEU A 239 24.32 2.29 -1.77
CA LEU A 239 23.07 1.67 -2.19
C LEU A 239 22.10 2.71 -2.76
N LEU A 240 21.94 3.89 -2.14
CA LEU A 240 21.11 4.97 -2.68
C LEU A 240 21.55 5.38 -4.10
N LYS A 241 22.86 5.44 -4.36
CA LYS A 241 23.38 5.68 -5.71
C LYS A 241 22.96 4.56 -6.67
N THR A 242 23.14 3.30 -6.29
CA THR A 242 22.70 2.14 -7.09
C THR A 242 21.21 2.19 -7.39
N LEU A 243 20.38 2.52 -6.40
CA LEU A 243 18.93 2.64 -6.58
C LEU A 243 18.58 3.74 -7.59
N ASN A 244 19.24 4.90 -7.48
CA ASN A 244 19.03 6.02 -8.41
C ASN A 244 19.45 5.66 -9.84
N ASP A 245 20.66 5.10 -10.02
CA ASP A 245 21.18 4.71 -11.33
C ASP A 245 20.27 3.65 -11.98
N THR A 246 19.82 2.68 -11.19
CA THR A 246 18.88 1.63 -11.62
C THR A 246 17.54 2.24 -12.04
N ASN A 247 16.98 3.14 -11.23
CA ASN A 247 15.73 3.78 -11.58
C ASN A 247 15.85 4.62 -12.86
N GLN A 248 16.95 5.38 -13.03
CA GLN A 248 17.21 6.15 -14.25
C GLN A 248 17.24 5.26 -15.50
N ALA A 249 17.90 4.10 -15.42
CA ALA A 249 17.92 3.13 -16.51
C ALA A 249 16.52 2.56 -16.84
N LEU A 250 15.68 2.35 -15.82
CA LEU A 250 14.33 1.83 -15.97
C LEU A 250 13.28 2.87 -16.39
N LEU A 251 13.55 4.18 -16.22
CA LEU A 251 12.55 5.24 -16.45
C LEU A 251 11.83 5.16 -17.81
N PRO A 252 12.50 4.90 -18.95
CA PRO A 252 11.80 4.80 -20.23
C PRO A 252 10.75 3.70 -20.24
N GLU A 253 11.11 2.51 -19.72
CA GLU A 253 10.22 1.36 -19.67
C GLU A 253 9.10 1.55 -18.65
N LEU A 254 9.41 2.07 -17.46
CA LEU A 254 8.41 2.39 -16.44
C LEU A 254 7.38 3.39 -16.97
N THR A 255 7.82 4.44 -17.67
CA THR A 255 6.94 5.44 -18.29
C THR A 255 6.02 4.81 -19.33
N ARG A 256 6.56 3.92 -20.17
CA ARG A 256 5.79 3.17 -21.17
C ARG A 256 4.72 2.30 -20.51
N LEU A 257 5.07 1.56 -19.46
CA LEU A 257 4.15 0.70 -18.71
C LEU A 257 3.06 1.53 -18.01
N GLN A 258 3.42 2.63 -17.36
CA GLN A 258 2.47 3.54 -16.70
C GLN A 258 1.46 4.11 -17.71
N THR A 259 1.95 4.53 -18.88
CA THR A 259 1.11 5.05 -19.96
C THR A 259 0.09 4.01 -20.42
N ARG A 260 0.52 2.75 -20.60
CA ARG A 260 -0.39 1.66 -20.99
C ARG A 260 -1.45 1.37 -19.93
N VAL A 261 -1.08 1.39 -18.64
CA VAL A 261 -2.04 1.24 -17.54
C VAL A 261 -3.06 2.37 -17.55
N ALA A 262 -2.61 3.63 -17.67
CA ALA A 262 -3.49 4.79 -17.73
C ALA A 262 -4.48 4.70 -18.91
N GLN A 263 -3.99 4.36 -20.11
CA GLN A 263 -4.83 4.17 -21.29
C GLN A 263 -5.86 3.04 -21.10
N SER A 264 -5.47 1.91 -20.50
CA SER A 264 -6.40 0.81 -20.19
C SER A 264 -7.46 1.22 -19.17
N GLN A 265 -7.08 1.97 -18.13
CA GLN A 265 -8.03 2.51 -17.16
C GLN A 265 -9.01 3.49 -17.82
N MET A 266 -8.53 4.41 -18.66
CA MET A 266 -9.37 5.37 -19.38
C MET A 266 -10.41 4.67 -20.27
N ARG A 267 -10.00 3.68 -21.06
CA ARG A 267 -10.92 2.91 -21.92
C ARG A 267 -12.01 2.20 -21.11
N ARG A 268 -11.62 1.53 -20.02
CA ARG A 268 -12.57 0.84 -19.13
C ARG A 268 -13.54 1.81 -18.46
N HIS A 269 -13.06 2.97 -17.99
CA HIS A 269 -13.92 3.98 -17.41
C HIS A 269 -14.90 4.59 -18.42
N ALA A 270 -14.46 4.83 -19.66
CA ALA A 270 -15.33 5.31 -20.72
C ALA A 270 -16.45 4.32 -21.04
N LYS A 271 -16.15 3.01 -21.10
CA LYS A 271 -17.15 1.96 -21.35
C LYS A 271 -18.11 1.72 -20.18
N ALA A 272 -17.61 1.80 -18.94
CA ALA A 272 -18.43 1.50 -17.77
C ALA A 272 -19.58 2.50 -17.55
N GLY A 273 -19.49 3.72 -18.10
CA GLY A 273 -20.54 4.76 -18.07
C GLY A 273 -20.93 5.29 -16.68
N LYS A 274 -20.49 4.63 -15.60
CA LYS A 274 -20.79 4.97 -14.21
C LYS A 274 -19.55 5.56 -13.54
N LYS A 275 -19.68 6.78 -13.01
CA LYS A 275 -18.69 7.35 -12.09
C LYS A 275 -18.67 6.50 -10.82
N VAL A 276 -17.52 5.91 -10.51
CA VAL A 276 -17.30 5.25 -9.23
C VAL A 276 -17.43 6.31 -8.14
N GLN A 277 -18.39 6.13 -7.24
CA GLN A 277 -18.57 7.04 -6.12
C GLN A 277 -17.27 7.09 -5.29
N PRO A 278 -16.89 8.23 -4.68
CA PRO A 278 -15.80 8.25 -3.71
C PRO A 278 -16.08 7.31 -2.52
N ILE A 279 -15.04 6.77 -1.88
CA ILE A 279 -15.21 6.01 -0.63
C ILE A 279 -15.29 7.04 0.50
N GLU A 280 -16.27 6.90 1.39
CA GLU A 280 -16.37 7.76 2.58
C GLU A 280 -15.13 7.63 3.48
N ILE A 281 -14.86 8.67 4.25
CA ILE A 281 -13.77 8.68 5.23
C ILE A 281 -14.40 8.49 6.61
N GLU A 282 -14.62 7.23 6.96
CA GLU A 282 -15.19 6.85 8.25
C GLU A 282 -14.20 7.07 9.39
N GLY A 283 -14.71 7.40 10.58
CA GLY A 283 -13.88 7.73 11.73
C GLY A 283 -13.35 9.16 11.73
N LEU A 284 -13.70 9.99 10.74
CA LEU A 284 -13.38 11.43 10.81
C LEU A 284 -14.05 12.04 12.04
N PRO A 285 -13.32 12.86 12.82
CA PRO A 285 -13.91 13.56 13.95
C PRO A 285 -15.00 14.53 13.47
N GLU A 286 -16.02 14.70 14.30
CA GLU A 286 -16.97 15.81 14.13
C GLU A 286 -16.23 17.10 14.44
N VAL A 287 -16.23 18.02 13.48
CA VAL A 287 -15.55 19.31 13.55
C VAL A 287 -16.57 20.43 13.50
#